data_AF-A0A522AMB1-F1
#
_entry.id   AF-A0A522AMB1-F1
#
_cell.length_a   1.000
_cell.length_b   1.000
_cell.length_c   1.000
_cell.angle_alpha   90.00
_cell.angle_beta   90.00
_cell.angle_gamma   90.00
#
_symmetry.space_group_name_H-M   'P 1'
#
loop_
_entity.id
_entity.type
_entity.pdbx_description
1 polymer ?
#
loop_
_entity_poly.entity_id
_entity_poly.type
_entity_poly.pdbx_seq_one_letter_code
_entity_poly.pdbx_strand_id
1 'polypeptide(L)'
;MKASVGKWEKIPTPGHRPDELWQKFPTKDGYKAWTQAHLGEVVEVRNGDAVNIGKCKICGGSSQVSCKTCGGRGLVKCPICDGKTYVPEDWTAFDNPRLKDRPSRFKLKDGRELIGRKISAIGSSLRIRTATNEVGLDASEIASEEKQPGAK
;
A
#
# COMPACT_ATOMS: atom_id res chain seq x y z
N MET A 1 -8.36 24.56 6.14
CA MET A 1 -9.66 24.10 5.66
C MET A 1 -9.46 22.93 4.73
N LYS A 2 -10.14 21.84 5.04
CA LYS A 2 -10.17 20.61 4.27
C LYS A 2 -11.62 20.32 3.94
N ALA A 3 -11.91 19.88 2.72
CA ALA A 3 -13.29 19.60 2.30
C ALA A 3 -13.94 18.50 3.17
N SER A 4 -13.15 17.55 3.66
CA SER A 4 -13.61 16.41 4.46
C SER A 4 -13.80 16.71 5.96
N VAL A 5 -13.51 17.92 6.43
CA VAL A 5 -13.55 18.26 7.86
C VAL A 5 -14.52 19.41 8.09
N GLY A 6 -15.30 19.31 9.18
CA GLY A 6 -16.28 20.30 9.61
C GLY A 6 -17.60 20.25 8.82
N LYS A 7 -18.54 21.13 9.18
CA LYS A 7 -19.84 21.23 8.51
C LYS A 7 -19.77 22.26 7.39
N TRP A 8 -20.13 21.84 6.18
CA TRP A 8 -20.29 22.70 5.02
C TRP A 8 -21.77 22.94 4.77
N GLU A 9 -22.17 24.20 4.67
CA GLU A 9 -23.56 24.58 4.45
C GLU A 9 -23.67 25.72 3.44
N LYS A 10 -24.82 25.79 2.76
CA LYS A 10 -25.13 26.90 1.85
C LYS A 10 -25.63 28.07 2.69
N ILE A 11 -24.94 29.21 2.59
CA ILE A 11 -25.30 30.43 3.31
C ILE A 11 -25.65 31.50 2.26
N PRO A 12 -26.90 32.01 2.22
CA PRO A 12 -27.26 33.12 1.37
C PRO A 12 -26.43 34.35 1.74
N THR A 13 -25.46 34.70 0.89
CA THR A 13 -24.53 35.81 1.13
C THR A 13 -24.58 36.76 -0.07
N PRO A 14 -24.91 38.05 0.11
CA PRO A 14 -24.96 39.02 -0.99
C PRO A 14 -23.64 39.04 -1.78
N GLY A 15 -23.72 39.01 -3.11
CA GLY A 15 -22.55 39.03 -3.99
C GLY A 15 -21.87 37.67 -4.23
N HIS A 16 -22.37 36.59 -3.62
CA HIS A 16 -21.85 35.23 -3.80
C HIS A 16 -22.87 34.32 -4.50
N ARG A 17 -22.38 33.23 -5.11
CA ARG A 17 -23.27 32.27 -5.76
C ARG A 17 -24.08 31.48 -4.71
N PRO A 18 -25.36 31.16 -4.98
CA PRO A 18 -26.23 30.46 -4.03
C PRO A 18 -25.84 28.99 -3.78
N ASP A 19 -25.00 28.41 -4.63
CA ASP A 19 -24.50 27.05 -4.51
C ASP A 19 -23.15 26.93 -3.81
N GLU A 20 -22.54 28.05 -3.40
CA GLU A 20 -21.29 28.04 -2.64
C GLU A 20 -21.48 27.38 -1.27
N LEU A 21 -20.52 26.52 -0.94
CA LEU A 21 -20.42 25.91 0.37
C LEU A 21 -19.53 26.76 1.28
N TRP A 22 -20.01 26.96 2.50
CA TRP A 22 -19.35 27.74 3.53
C TRP A 22 -19.12 26.89 4.76
N GLN A 23 -18.02 27.16 5.45
CA GLN A 23 -17.72 26.60 6.75
C GLN A 23 -17.70 27.71 7.79
N LYS A 24 -18.51 27.56 8.85
CA LYS A 24 -18.56 28.50 9.97
C LYS A 24 -17.55 28.10 11.04
N PHE A 25 -16.87 29.10 11.59
CA PHE A 25 -15.95 28.98 12.70
C PHE A 25 -16.44 29.86 13.84
N PRO A 26 -16.65 29.31 15.04
CA PRO A 26 -17.15 30.08 16.16
C PRO A 26 -16.14 31.15 16.59
N THR A 27 -16.67 32.30 16.98
CA THR A 27 -15.92 33.43 17.56
C THR A 27 -16.64 33.93 18.81
N LYS A 28 -15.99 34.81 19.59
CA LYS A 28 -16.61 35.41 20.79
C LYS A 28 -17.96 36.09 20.49
N ASP A 29 -18.04 36.78 19.35
CA ASP A 29 -19.21 37.56 18.95
C ASP A 29 -20.12 36.83 17.94
N GLY A 30 -19.98 35.50 17.78
CA GLY A 30 -20.80 34.70 16.85
C GLY A 30 -19.98 33.73 16.02
N TYR A 31 -19.88 33.98 14.71
CA TYR A 31 -19.08 33.16 13.81
C TYR A 31 -18.46 33.97 12.67
N LYS A 32 -17.34 33.48 12.14
CA LYS A 32 -16.82 33.87 10.83
C LYS A 32 -16.98 32.70 9.87
N ALA A 33 -17.17 32.99 8.59
CA ALA A 33 -17.35 31.95 7.58
C ALA A 33 -16.37 32.15 6.43
N TRP A 34 -15.90 31.04 5.87
CA TRP A 34 -15.10 31.02 4.64
C TRP A 34 -15.72 30.06 3.64
N THR A 35 -15.66 30.42 2.36
CA THR A 35 -16.15 29.60 1.25
C THR A 35 -15.20 28.45 0.92
N GLN A 36 -15.68 27.52 0.10
CA GLN A 36 -14.85 26.49 -0.52
C GLN A 36 -13.70 27.06 -1.40
N ALA A 37 -13.74 28.34 -1.81
CA ALA A 37 -12.65 28.96 -2.55
C ALA A 37 -11.37 29.11 -1.72
N HIS A 38 -11.49 29.05 -0.39
CA HIS A 38 -10.39 29.08 0.56
C HIS A 38 -9.90 27.67 0.97
N LEU A 39 -10.28 26.62 0.24
CA LEU A 39 -9.73 25.28 0.46
C LEU A 39 -8.21 25.29 0.35
N GLY A 40 -7.54 24.60 1.29
CA GLY A 40 -6.08 24.60 1.38
C GLY A 40 -5.48 25.76 2.19
N GLU A 41 -6.26 26.76 2.59
CA GLU A 41 -5.83 27.77 3.57
C GLU A 41 -6.00 27.26 5.00
N VAL A 42 -5.39 27.91 5.99
CA VAL A 42 -5.47 27.54 7.41
C VAL A 42 -6.18 28.64 8.17
N VAL A 43 -7.21 28.25 8.91
CA VAL A 43 -7.93 29.11 9.84
C VAL A 43 -7.56 28.65 11.25
N GLU A 44 -6.99 29.54 12.04
CA GLU A 44 -6.64 29.31 13.45
C GLU A 44 -7.54 30.12 14.36
N VAL A 45 -7.87 29.58 15.53
CA VAL A 45 -8.52 30.36 16.59
C VAL A 45 -7.44 31.01 17.45
N ARG A 46 -7.37 32.34 17.44
CA ARG A 46 -6.45 33.15 18.24
C ARG A 46 -7.26 34.09 19.11
N ASN A 47 -7.05 34.04 20.43
CA ASN A 47 -7.77 34.88 21.40
C ASN A 47 -9.30 34.78 21.29
N GLY A 48 -9.83 33.62 20.88
CA GLY A 48 -11.27 33.40 20.67
C GLY A 48 -11.81 33.88 19.33
N ASP A 49 -10.95 34.33 18.42
CA ASP A 49 -11.31 34.73 17.06
C ASP A 49 -10.71 33.79 16.02
N ALA A 50 -11.53 33.39 15.04
CA ALA A 50 -11.06 32.70 13.86
C ALA A 50 -10.32 33.68 12.94
N VAL A 51 -9.09 33.35 12.58
CA VAL A 51 -8.21 34.15 11.72
C VAL A 51 -7.65 33.25 10.62
N ASN A 52 -7.78 33.68 9.38
CA ASN A 52 -7.14 33.03 8.25
C ASN A 52 -5.65 33.43 8.20
N ILE A 53 -4.76 32.45 8.35
CA ILE A 53 -3.31 32.67 8.38
C ILE A 53 -2.65 32.34 7.03
N GLY A 54 -3.44 32.19 5.97
CA GLY A 54 -3.00 31.93 4.60
C GLY A 54 -2.88 30.45 4.25
N LYS A 55 -2.09 30.15 3.22
CA LYS A 55 -1.96 28.80 2.66
C LYS A 55 -1.33 27.82 3.66
N CYS A 56 -1.85 26.60 3.69
CA CYS A 56 -1.27 25.52 4.50
C CYS A 56 0.16 25.25 4.07
N LYS A 57 1.11 25.30 5.03
CA LYS A 57 2.54 25.07 4.77
C LYS A 57 2.85 23.65 4.27
N ILE A 58 1.99 22.68 4.53
CA ILE A 58 2.19 21.28 4.15
C ILE A 58 1.81 21.04 2.68
N CYS A 59 0.66 21.57 2.23
CA CYS A 59 0.19 21.38 0.86
C CYS A 59 0.36 22.61 -0.05
N GLY A 60 0.85 23.73 0.47
CA GLY A 60 0.97 24.98 -0.28
C GLY A 60 -0.37 25.53 -0.77
N GLY A 61 -1.48 25.15 -0.14
CA GLY A 61 -2.83 25.52 -0.59
C GLY A 61 -3.44 24.61 -1.67
N SER A 62 -2.73 23.59 -2.18
CA SER A 62 -3.26 22.71 -3.23
C SER A 62 -4.37 21.77 -2.76
N SER A 63 -4.57 21.66 -1.44
CA SER A 63 -5.39 20.63 -0.77
C SER A 63 -4.92 19.18 -1.00
N GLN A 64 -3.79 18.99 -1.68
CA GLN A 64 -3.20 17.68 -1.98
C GLN A 64 -1.80 17.58 -1.37
N VAL A 65 -1.43 16.39 -0.88
CA VAL A 65 -0.09 16.11 -0.36
C VAL A 65 0.47 14.88 -1.05
N SER A 66 1.71 14.97 -1.54
CA SER A 66 2.39 13.82 -2.13
C SER A 66 2.68 12.77 -1.06
N CYS A 67 1.96 11.66 -1.12
CA CYS A 67 2.25 10.51 -0.27
C CYS A 67 3.63 9.95 -0.63
N LYS A 68 4.54 9.81 0.34
CA LYS A 68 5.90 9.29 0.11
C LYS A 68 5.89 7.88 -0.51
N THR A 69 4.88 7.08 -0.20
CA THR A 69 4.77 5.69 -0.65
C THR A 69 4.30 5.56 -2.10
N CYS A 70 3.31 6.35 -2.51
CA CYS A 70 2.72 6.25 -3.87
C CYS A 70 3.05 7.43 -4.79
N GLY A 71 3.78 8.44 -4.29
CA GLY A 71 4.05 9.68 -5.01
C GLY A 71 2.80 10.51 -5.28
N GLY A 72 1.73 10.32 -4.50
CA GLY A 72 0.44 10.98 -4.72
C GLY A 72 -0.48 10.31 -5.77
N ARG A 73 -0.08 9.20 -6.37
CA ARG A 73 -0.89 8.50 -7.40
C ARG A 73 -2.02 7.62 -6.86
N GLY A 74 -2.06 7.39 -5.55
CA GLY A 74 -3.02 6.47 -4.92
C GLY A 74 -2.78 4.98 -5.24
N LEU A 75 -1.73 4.66 -5.98
CA LEU A 75 -1.38 3.31 -6.41
C LEU A 75 0.06 2.97 -6.00
N VAL A 76 0.28 1.76 -5.49
CA VAL A 76 1.62 1.22 -5.15
C VAL A 76 1.84 -0.04 -5.98
N LYS A 77 3.04 -0.19 -6.56
CA LYS A 77 3.38 -1.43 -7.27
C LYS A 77 3.34 -2.61 -6.30
N CYS A 78 2.63 -3.66 -6.68
CA CYS A 78 2.62 -4.90 -5.91
C CYS A 78 4.05 -5.48 -5.88
N PRO A 79 4.62 -5.79 -4.70
CA PRO A 79 5.99 -6.29 -4.61
C PRO A 79 6.18 -7.70 -5.20
N ILE A 80 5.08 -8.39 -5.50
CA ILE A 80 5.07 -9.76 -6.03
C ILE A 80 5.06 -9.73 -7.55
N CYS A 81 4.12 -9.00 -8.16
CA CYS A 81 3.96 -8.95 -9.62
C CYS A 81 4.56 -7.69 -10.28
N ASP A 82 5.19 -6.80 -9.50
CA ASP A 82 5.65 -5.46 -9.92
C ASP A 82 4.57 -4.59 -10.60
N GLY A 83 3.31 -4.83 -10.26
CA GLY A 83 2.17 -4.14 -10.88
C GLY A 83 1.74 -4.72 -12.23
N LYS A 84 2.17 -5.93 -12.59
CA LYS A 84 1.60 -6.66 -13.72
C LYS A 84 0.16 -7.07 -13.40
N THR A 85 -0.76 -6.76 -14.30
CA THR A 85 -2.20 -7.05 -14.16
C THR A 85 -2.55 -8.52 -14.38
N TYR A 86 -1.63 -9.30 -14.94
CA TYR A 86 -1.81 -10.72 -15.21
C TYR A 86 -0.73 -11.53 -14.52
N VAL A 87 -1.17 -12.44 -13.64
CA VAL A 87 -0.37 -13.50 -13.05
C VAL A 87 -0.90 -14.78 -13.68
N PRO A 88 -0.06 -15.56 -14.40
CA PRO A 88 -0.46 -16.84 -14.98
C PRO A 88 -1.10 -17.77 -13.93
N GLU A 89 -2.04 -18.62 -14.33
CA GLU A 89 -2.72 -19.54 -13.41
C GLU A 89 -1.77 -20.57 -12.79
N ASP A 90 -0.67 -20.88 -13.48
CA ASP A 90 0.43 -21.74 -13.03
C ASP A 90 1.47 -21.00 -12.16
N TRP A 91 1.31 -19.70 -11.92
CA TRP A 91 2.23 -18.94 -11.08
C TRP A 91 2.11 -19.38 -9.62
N THR A 92 3.23 -19.72 -9.02
CA THR A 92 3.33 -20.10 -7.62
C THR A 92 4.18 -19.11 -6.84
N ALA A 93 4.15 -19.18 -5.52
CA ALA A 93 5.03 -18.37 -4.67
C ALA A 93 6.53 -18.54 -5.02
N PHE A 94 6.90 -19.61 -5.71
CA PHE A 94 8.25 -19.91 -6.17
C PHE A 94 8.68 -19.13 -7.42
N ASP A 95 7.73 -18.59 -8.17
CA ASP A 95 7.98 -17.77 -9.35
C ASP A 95 8.21 -16.29 -9.00
N ASN A 96 8.29 -15.97 -7.70
CA ASN A 96 8.58 -14.62 -7.23
C ASN A 96 10.03 -14.23 -7.60
N PRO A 97 10.21 -13.22 -8.47
CA PRO A 97 11.53 -12.83 -8.98
C PRO A 97 12.45 -12.24 -7.90
N ARG A 98 11.91 -11.86 -6.73
CA ARG A 98 12.69 -11.35 -5.61
C ARG A 98 13.23 -12.44 -4.69
N LEU A 99 12.89 -13.70 -4.93
CA LEU A 99 13.47 -14.80 -4.16
C LEU A 99 14.95 -14.93 -4.51
N LYS A 100 15.81 -14.72 -3.52
CA LYS A 100 17.26 -14.88 -3.63
C LYS A 100 17.63 -16.28 -4.15
N ASP A 101 16.96 -17.30 -3.61
CA ASP A 101 17.16 -18.69 -3.98
C ASP A 101 15.84 -19.28 -4.49
N ARG A 102 15.84 -19.74 -5.75
CA ARG A 102 14.71 -20.50 -6.27
C ARG A 102 14.64 -21.89 -5.63
N PRO A 103 13.45 -22.51 -5.51
CA PRO A 103 13.37 -23.88 -5.00
C PRO A 103 14.18 -24.84 -5.86
N SER A 104 14.74 -25.86 -5.22
CA SER A 104 15.40 -26.95 -5.94
C SER A 104 14.36 -27.90 -6.50
N ARG A 105 14.72 -28.56 -7.61
CA ARG A 105 13.98 -29.66 -8.21
C ARG A 105 14.63 -30.97 -7.73
N PHE A 106 13.87 -31.77 -7.00
CA PHE A 106 14.30 -33.05 -6.44
C PHE A 106 13.66 -34.17 -7.23
N LYS A 107 14.47 -35.03 -7.85
CA LYS A 107 14.00 -36.26 -8.48
C LYS A 107 14.17 -37.41 -7.49
N LEU A 108 13.09 -38.11 -7.17
CA LEU A 108 13.10 -39.26 -6.27
C LEU A 108 13.37 -40.56 -7.03
N LYS A 109 13.87 -41.58 -6.32
CA LYS A 109 14.15 -42.90 -6.90
C LYS A 109 12.90 -43.64 -7.40
N ASP A 110 11.74 -43.31 -6.86
CA ASP A 110 10.45 -43.84 -7.30
C ASP A 110 9.91 -43.17 -8.58
N GLY A 111 10.65 -42.21 -9.14
CA GLY A 111 10.29 -41.47 -10.34
C GLY A 111 9.46 -40.20 -10.09
N ARG A 112 9.04 -39.92 -8.85
CA ARG A 112 8.35 -38.66 -8.53
C ARG A 112 9.32 -37.49 -8.57
N GLU A 113 8.80 -36.32 -8.93
CA GLU A 113 9.53 -35.06 -8.93
C GLU A 113 8.89 -34.08 -7.95
N LEU A 114 9.71 -33.46 -7.11
CA LEU A 114 9.29 -32.48 -6.12
C LEU A 114 10.00 -31.16 -6.35
N ILE A 115 9.25 -30.06 -6.36
CA ILE A 115 9.79 -28.71 -6.40
C ILE A 115 9.58 -28.09 -5.03
N GLY A 116 10.67 -27.70 -4.37
CA GLY A 116 10.57 -27.15 -3.03
C GLY A 116 11.87 -26.67 -2.44
N ARG A 117 11.80 -26.21 -1.19
CA ARG A 117 12.97 -25.74 -0.44
C ARG A 117 13.29 -26.69 0.70
N LYS A 118 14.56 -27.04 0.85
CA LYS A 118 15.06 -27.77 2.01
C LYS A 118 14.90 -26.91 3.27
N ILE A 119 14.03 -27.32 4.19
CA ILE A 119 13.79 -26.62 5.46
C ILE A 119 14.78 -27.10 6.52
N SER A 120 14.94 -28.42 6.62
CA SER A 120 15.84 -29.05 7.58
C SER A 120 16.35 -30.39 7.05
N ALA A 121 17.52 -30.78 7.54
CA ALA A 121 18.08 -32.12 7.40
C ALA A 121 18.58 -32.55 8.78
N ILE A 122 18.05 -33.66 9.30
CA ILE A 122 18.44 -34.23 10.59
C ILE A 122 18.78 -35.70 10.33
N GLY A 123 20.08 -36.02 10.33
CA GLY A 123 20.56 -37.34 9.92
C GLY A 123 20.18 -37.63 8.46
N SER A 124 19.49 -38.74 8.22
CA SER A 124 18.97 -39.11 6.90
C SER A 124 17.60 -38.48 6.60
N SER A 125 16.88 -37.96 7.60
CA SER A 125 15.57 -37.33 7.38
C SER A 125 15.69 -35.91 6.86
N LEU A 126 14.93 -35.58 5.82
CA LEU A 126 14.93 -34.32 5.09
C LEU A 126 13.51 -33.78 4.99
N ARG A 127 13.31 -32.50 5.32
CA ARG A 127 12.01 -31.82 5.15
C ARG A 127 12.08 -30.83 4.01
N ILE A 128 11.20 -31.00 3.03
CA ILE A 128 11.06 -30.12 1.87
C ILE A 128 9.74 -29.36 1.97
N ARG A 129 9.77 -28.02 1.92
CA ARG A 129 8.57 -27.19 1.73
C ARG A 129 8.26 -27.10 0.25
N THR A 130 7.17 -27.71 -0.19
CA THR A 130 6.61 -27.54 -1.55
C THR A 130 5.68 -26.32 -1.58
N ALA A 131 5.04 -26.06 -2.71
CA ALA A 131 4.09 -24.95 -2.85
C ALA A 131 2.83 -25.15 -1.99
N THR A 132 2.46 -26.41 -1.73
CA THR A 132 1.18 -26.77 -1.09
C THR A 132 1.36 -27.32 0.32
N ASN A 133 2.47 -28.00 0.62
CA ASN A 133 2.67 -28.68 1.89
C ASN A 133 4.15 -28.91 2.24
N GLU A 134 4.41 -29.44 3.43
CA GLU A 134 5.73 -29.96 3.80
C GLU A 134 5.77 -31.47 3.59
N VAL A 135 6.83 -31.96 2.95
CA VAL A 135 7.06 -33.37 2.69
C VAL A 135 8.33 -33.80 3.43
N GLY A 136 8.19 -34.80 4.31
CA GLY A 136 9.31 -35.49 4.93
C GLY A 136 9.75 -36.66 4.07
N LEU A 137 11.04 -36.76 3.79
CA LEU A 137 11.66 -37.79 2.95
C LEU A 137 12.95 -38.26 3.61
N ASP A 138 13.39 -39.47 3.30
CA ASP A 138 14.75 -39.89 3.58
C ASP A 138 15.68 -39.42 2.45
N ALA A 139 16.89 -38.97 2.80
CA ALA A 139 17.89 -38.50 1.86
C ALA A 139 18.28 -39.60 0.85
N SER A 140 18.16 -40.87 1.24
CA SER A 140 18.38 -42.01 0.35
C SER A 140 17.31 -42.17 -0.73
N GLU A 141 16.13 -41.56 -0.58
CA GLU A 141 15.06 -41.54 -1.59
C GLU A 141 15.33 -40.54 -2.72
N ILE A 142 16.22 -39.57 -2.51
CA ILE A 142 16.55 -38.54 -3.50
C ILE A 142 17.59 -39.11 -4.49
N ALA A 143 17.21 -39.15 -5.77
CA ALA A 143 18.10 -39.55 -6.86
C ALA A 143 18.99 -38.40 -7.34
N SER A 144 18.43 -37.17 -7.44
CA SER A 144 19.20 -35.96 -7.77
C SER A 144 18.51 -34.70 -7.26
N GLU A 145 19.31 -33.67 -6.95
CA GLU A 145 18.87 -32.32 -6.61
C GLU A 145 19.44 -31.33 -7.65
N GLU A 146 18.57 -30.62 -8.34
CA GLU A 146 18.93 -29.58 -9.30
C GLU A 146 18.53 -28.20 -8.75
N LYS A 147 19.53 -27.35 -8.49
CA LYS A 147 19.28 -25.97 -8.05
C LYS A 147 18.93 -25.12 -9.25
N GLN A 148 17.78 -24.45 -9.20
CA GLN A 148 17.42 -23.49 -10.23
C GLN A 148 18.27 -22.22 -10.11
N PRO A 149 18.77 -21.66 -11.23
CA PRO A 149 19.49 -20.40 -11.20
C PRO A 149 18.57 -19.30 -10.67
N GLY A 150 19.10 -18.43 -9.79
CA GLY A 150 18.38 -17.25 -9.32
C GLY A 150 17.94 -16.37 -10.48
N ALA A 151 16.84 -15.63 -10.31
CA ALA A 151 16.48 -14.59 -11.27
C ALA A 151 17.59 -13.52 -11.27
N LYS A 152 18.17 -13.25 -12.44
CA LYS A 152 19.11 -12.12 -12.62
C LYS A 152 18.36 -10.79 -12.52
#